data_AF-A0A1A3Q1J9-F1
#
_entry.id   AF-A0A1A3Q1J9-F1
#
_cell.length_a   1.000
_cell.length_b   1.000
_cell.length_c   1.000
_cell.angle_alpha   90.00
_cell.angle_beta   90.00
_cell.angle_gamma   90.00
#
_symmetry.space_group_name_H-M   'P 1'
#
loop_
_entity.id
_entity.type
_entity.pdbx_description
1 polymer ?
#
loop_
_entity_poly.entity_id
_entity_poly.type
_entity_poly.pdbx_seq_one_letter_code
_entity_poly.pdbx_strand_id
1 'polypeptide(L)'
;MARGKYKTRKQNRDATQLAEDLAAARAQLAAEQARLSAMRERAAAAAALRAELADAVAARDAVCAPQLERIAADRDVIRASTRQLDEAVRELRRHSQKITDWGWETFGPESFYALLSGNRATLTEGVVSTRLDTAAAELIQRARGLRTTASVDFTAAQKMALATATAAATGVALPDGVSDVDGPAWDAYVDEVQKDSAAVIAFKSPPPWLDIGADDAHPVSQALGANPRGAAVTVDAAAPVPTAVELSTGSAALRDAATAAGAAAVADALIEGLQDNVTRACDSHIPAMVASGSAYPAPADAAALQAWYAVSALGAWGRVRTETNGRIAVAAAAAVPFWLPPGHTIAYLDSEPLTGEDIDDMRLPFAQVLVTFAEPARLPATAREALADDPRLRWIDHLVGTGKKLPDVKDMVIAGTDSLQSPTMSLWDAIGGRGAHVEAVLLLADAHGHLDDLFAWCVAIPSYVARGTLGRWVIPASRSATGYANLVANAAAAAAWADWHRPGHGSAAADEATSPEVGEPTRQQRPEDTVHVLNVTATTSADDQPTATGEPTGRTTAPHRRRGHWRRQHFGPGRAQIRRVRIAPVMVNAGRLGADRPQIYRLPAPTT
;
A
#
# COMPACT_ATOMS: atom_id res chain seq x y z
N MET A 1 47.70 -1.17 -95.03
CA MET A 1 48.31 -1.64 -93.76
C MET A 1 47.60 -1.21 -92.46
N ALA A 2 46.53 -0.39 -92.48
CA ALA A 2 45.90 0.13 -91.25
C ALA A 2 44.90 -0.81 -90.52
N ARG A 3 44.26 -1.76 -91.22
CA ARG A 3 43.23 -2.66 -90.63
C ARG A 3 43.79 -3.76 -89.70
N GLY A 4 45.02 -4.21 -89.90
CA GLY A 4 45.65 -5.28 -89.10
C GLY A 4 45.99 -4.86 -87.67
N LYS A 5 46.53 -3.65 -87.48
CA LYS A 5 46.93 -3.11 -86.17
C LYS A 5 45.74 -2.84 -85.24
N TYR A 6 44.56 -2.54 -85.79
CA TYR A 6 43.35 -2.28 -85.00
C TYR A 6 42.76 -3.58 -84.42
N LYS A 7 42.83 -4.68 -85.17
CA LYS A 7 42.37 -6.01 -84.72
C LYS A 7 43.24 -6.55 -83.58
N THR A 8 44.56 -6.44 -83.67
CA THR A 8 45.49 -6.85 -82.60
C THR A 8 45.37 -5.99 -81.35
N ARG A 9 45.17 -4.67 -81.49
CA ARG A 9 44.92 -3.79 -80.33
C ARG A 9 43.61 -4.11 -79.63
N LYS A 10 42.54 -4.44 -80.38
CA LYS A 10 41.26 -4.86 -79.80
C LYS A 10 41.39 -6.20 -79.09
N GLN A 11 42.03 -7.21 -79.71
CA GLN A 11 42.26 -8.51 -79.09
C GLN A 11 43.11 -8.43 -77.81
N ASN A 12 44.15 -7.59 -77.78
CA ASN A 12 44.92 -7.38 -76.56
C ASN A 12 44.08 -6.69 -75.49
N ARG A 13 43.26 -5.70 -75.84
CA ARG A 13 42.37 -5.02 -74.89
C ARG A 13 41.30 -5.97 -74.33
N ASP A 14 40.71 -6.79 -75.18
CA ASP A 14 39.73 -7.81 -74.78
C ASP A 14 40.40 -8.89 -73.90
N ALA A 15 41.64 -9.28 -74.20
CA ALA A 15 42.41 -10.22 -73.38
C ALA A 15 42.82 -9.64 -72.02
N THR A 16 43.19 -8.35 -71.95
CA THR A 16 43.46 -7.65 -70.70
C THR A 16 42.19 -7.51 -69.87
N GLN A 17 41.07 -7.13 -70.48
CA GLN A 17 39.77 -7.06 -69.82
C GLN A 17 39.35 -8.43 -69.27
N LEU A 18 39.48 -9.51 -70.05
CA LEU A 18 39.20 -10.87 -69.59
C LEU A 18 40.11 -11.29 -68.42
N ALA A 19 41.39 -10.89 -68.42
CA ALA A 19 42.29 -11.18 -67.32
C ALA A 19 41.93 -10.40 -66.05
N GLU A 20 41.50 -9.14 -66.18
CA GLU A 20 40.99 -8.32 -65.09
C GLU A 20 39.67 -8.87 -64.52
N ASP A 21 38.72 -9.23 -65.39
CA ASP A 21 37.43 -9.83 -65.00
C ASP A 21 37.63 -11.17 -64.29
N LEU A 22 38.58 -12.00 -64.76
CA LEU A 22 38.91 -13.28 -64.14
C LEU A 22 39.62 -13.10 -62.80
N ALA A 23 40.48 -12.09 -62.66
CA ALA A 23 41.07 -11.72 -61.38
C ALA A 23 40.02 -11.22 -60.38
N ALA A 24 39.08 -10.39 -60.82
CA ALA A 24 37.96 -9.91 -60.01
C ALA A 24 37.04 -11.06 -59.56
N ALA A 25 36.69 -11.97 -60.46
CA ALA A 25 35.87 -13.15 -60.14
C ALA A 25 36.57 -14.09 -59.12
N ARG A 26 37.89 -14.26 -59.22
CA ARG A 26 38.67 -15.02 -58.23
C ARG A 26 38.70 -14.35 -56.86
N ALA A 27 38.86 -13.03 -56.82
CA ALA A 27 38.82 -12.27 -55.57
C ALA A 27 37.43 -12.36 -54.91
N GLN A 28 36.36 -12.27 -55.71
CA GLN A 28 34.98 -12.41 -55.23
C GLN A 28 34.70 -13.82 -54.71
N LEU A 29 35.17 -14.86 -55.41
CA LEU A 29 35.06 -16.24 -54.96
C LEU A 29 35.79 -16.47 -53.62
N ALA A 30 37.00 -15.92 -53.47
CA ALA A 30 37.75 -16.01 -52.22
C ALA A 30 37.03 -15.31 -51.05
N ALA A 31 36.43 -14.15 -51.30
CA ALA A 31 35.63 -13.42 -50.31
C ALA A 31 34.38 -14.21 -49.88
N GLU A 32 33.67 -14.82 -50.83
CA GLU A 32 32.49 -15.65 -50.53
C GLU A 32 32.86 -16.95 -49.81
N GLN A 33 34.00 -17.58 -50.16
CA GLN A 33 34.52 -18.74 -49.42
C GLN A 33 34.86 -18.39 -47.96
N ALA A 34 35.46 -17.22 -47.72
CA ALA A 34 35.74 -16.73 -46.37
C ALA A 34 34.45 -16.40 -45.58
N ARG A 35 33.41 -15.85 -46.24
CA ARG A 35 32.09 -15.65 -45.62
C ARG A 35 31.43 -16.97 -45.25
N LEU A 36 31.50 -17.97 -46.13
CA LEU A 36 30.95 -19.30 -45.89
C LEU A 36 31.65 -20.01 -44.73
N SER A 37 32.98 -19.92 -44.62
CA SER A 37 33.72 -20.50 -43.49
C SER A 37 33.33 -19.83 -42.18
N ALA A 38 33.26 -18.49 -42.14
CA ALA A 38 32.82 -17.75 -40.96
C ALA A 38 31.38 -18.08 -40.56
N MET A 39 30.46 -18.28 -41.53
CA MET A 39 29.09 -18.71 -41.24
C MET A 39 29.04 -20.14 -40.69
N ARG A 40 29.87 -21.06 -41.19
CA ARG A 40 29.96 -22.42 -40.65
C ARG A 40 30.48 -22.46 -39.21
N GLU A 41 31.49 -21.65 -38.91
CA GLU A 41 32.01 -21.50 -37.54
C GLU A 41 30.94 -20.94 -36.59
N ARG A 42 30.22 -19.90 -37.02
CA ARG A 42 29.09 -19.35 -36.24
C ARG A 42 27.97 -20.36 -36.04
N ALA A 43 27.63 -21.14 -37.06
CA ALA A 43 26.61 -22.19 -36.96
C ALA A 43 27.03 -23.30 -35.99
N ALA A 44 28.31 -23.69 -36.00
CA ALA A 44 28.86 -24.67 -35.06
C ALA A 44 28.85 -24.13 -33.61
N ALA A 45 29.26 -22.87 -33.41
CA ALA A 45 29.20 -22.22 -32.09
C ALA A 45 27.75 -22.09 -31.57
N ALA A 46 26.80 -21.74 -32.43
CA ALA A 46 25.38 -21.68 -32.07
C ALA A 46 24.81 -23.07 -31.73
N ALA A 47 25.24 -24.13 -32.42
CA ALA A 47 24.86 -25.49 -32.09
C ALA A 47 25.42 -25.94 -30.73
N ALA A 48 26.68 -25.61 -30.43
CA ALA A 48 27.30 -25.88 -29.14
C ALA A 48 26.59 -25.15 -27.99
N LEU A 49 26.32 -23.84 -28.14
CA LEU A 49 25.58 -23.06 -27.14
C LEU A 49 24.15 -23.58 -26.91
N ARG A 50 23.48 -24.10 -27.95
CA ARG A 50 22.16 -24.74 -27.79
C ARG A 50 22.25 -26.03 -27.01
N ALA A 51 23.29 -26.83 -27.21
CA ALA A 51 23.52 -28.04 -26.44
C ALA A 51 23.83 -27.71 -24.97
N GLU A 52 24.72 -26.75 -24.71
CA GLU A 52 25.02 -26.28 -23.36
C GLU A 52 23.78 -25.70 -22.65
N LEU A 53 22.94 -24.95 -23.36
CA LEU A 53 21.68 -24.45 -22.81
C LEU A 53 20.74 -25.60 -22.46
N ALA A 54 20.63 -26.62 -23.32
CA ALA A 54 19.78 -27.78 -23.06
C ALA A 54 20.27 -28.56 -21.83
N ASP A 55 21.58 -28.75 -21.69
CA ASP A 55 22.18 -29.42 -20.54
C ASP A 55 21.99 -28.60 -19.24
N ALA A 56 22.15 -27.28 -19.31
CA ALA A 56 21.93 -26.37 -18.18
C ALA A 56 20.45 -26.37 -17.75
N VAL A 57 19.51 -26.40 -18.70
CA VAL A 57 18.08 -26.52 -18.42
C VAL A 57 17.77 -27.86 -17.76
N ALA A 58 18.32 -28.97 -18.27
CA ALA A 58 18.12 -30.29 -17.68
C ALA A 58 18.70 -30.38 -16.25
N ALA A 59 19.88 -29.79 -16.01
CA ALA A 59 20.49 -29.73 -14.68
C ALA A 59 19.66 -28.88 -13.70
N ARG A 60 19.17 -27.71 -14.14
CA ARG A 60 18.25 -26.88 -13.36
C ARG A 60 16.99 -27.66 -13.00
N ASP A 61 16.36 -28.30 -13.98
CA ASP A 61 15.10 -29.02 -13.79
C ASP A 61 15.29 -30.21 -12.83
N ALA A 62 16.43 -30.91 -12.89
CA ALA A 62 16.77 -31.98 -11.96
C ALA A 62 16.94 -31.48 -10.51
N VAL A 63 17.56 -30.30 -10.32
CA VAL A 63 17.72 -29.68 -8.98
C VAL A 63 16.38 -29.18 -8.44
N CYS A 64 15.52 -28.63 -9.31
CA CYS A 64 14.22 -28.10 -8.93
C CYS A 64 13.14 -29.19 -8.74
N ALA A 65 13.26 -30.36 -9.36
CA ALA A 65 12.30 -31.45 -9.28
C ALA A 65 11.85 -31.81 -7.84
N PRO A 66 12.75 -32.09 -6.88
CA PRO A 66 12.34 -32.41 -5.51
C PRO A 66 11.66 -31.23 -4.78
N GLN A 67 12.02 -29.99 -5.12
CA GLN A 67 11.35 -28.81 -4.58
C GLN A 67 9.93 -28.66 -5.15
N LEU A 68 9.75 -28.92 -6.46
CA LEU A 68 8.45 -28.91 -7.11
C LEU A 68 7.53 -30.02 -6.56
N GLU A 69 8.06 -31.21 -6.32
CA GLU A 69 7.33 -32.31 -5.67
C GLU A 69 6.90 -31.92 -4.26
N ARG A 70 7.79 -31.30 -3.47
CA ARG A 70 7.45 -30.82 -2.13
C ARG A 70 6.38 -29.73 -2.16
N ILE A 71 6.48 -28.77 -3.07
CA ILE A 71 5.45 -27.73 -3.27
C ILE A 71 4.12 -28.36 -3.68
N ALA A 72 4.14 -29.39 -4.54
CA ALA A 72 2.92 -30.09 -4.93
C ALA A 72 2.27 -30.83 -3.75
N ALA A 73 3.08 -31.50 -2.91
CA ALA A 73 2.61 -32.16 -1.70
C ALA A 73 2.04 -31.15 -0.69
N ASP A 74 2.75 -30.05 -0.44
CA ASP A 74 2.30 -28.97 0.45
C ASP A 74 1.01 -28.34 -0.08
N ARG A 75 0.89 -28.14 -1.39
CA ARG A 75 -0.34 -27.64 -2.04
C ARG A 75 -1.51 -28.58 -1.80
N ASP A 76 -1.31 -29.89 -1.88
CA ASP A 76 -2.37 -30.87 -1.68
C ASP A 76 -2.81 -30.93 -0.20
N VAL A 77 -1.86 -30.82 0.74
CA VAL A 77 -2.15 -30.65 2.17
C VAL A 77 -2.96 -29.37 2.41
N ILE A 78 -2.51 -28.22 1.88
CA ILE A 78 -3.23 -26.94 2.00
C ILE A 78 -4.63 -27.04 1.42
N ARG A 79 -4.80 -27.68 0.26
CA ARG A 79 -6.12 -27.91 -0.35
C ARG A 79 -7.02 -28.75 0.54
N ALA A 80 -6.51 -29.83 1.13
CA ALA A 80 -7.27 -30.67 2.05
C ALA A 80 -7.69 -29.88 3.31
N SER A 81 -6.77 -29.14 3.93
CA SER A 81 -7.06 -28.29 5.08
C SER A 81 -8.04 -27.16 4.74
N THR A 82 -7.95 -26.57 3.55
CA THR A 82 -8.91 -25.54 3.08
C THR A 82 -10.31 -26.13 2.94
N ARG A 83 -10.46 -27.34 2.39
CA ARG A 83 -11.77 -28.02 2.32
C ARG A 83 -12.34 -28.33 3.71
N GLN A 84 -11.50 -28.78 4.64
CA GLN A 84 -11.90 -29.03 6.03
C GLN A 84 -12.34 -27.72 6.71
N LEU A 85 -11.61 -26.62 6.48
CA LEU A 85 -11.99 -25.31 6.97
C LEU A 85 -13.34 -24.86 6.37
N ASP A 86 -13.54 -25.01 5.06
CA ASP A 86 -14.81 -24.67 4.40
C ASP A 86 -15.98 -25.51 4.93
N GLU A 87 -15.75 -26.78 5.27
CA GLU A 87 -16.74 -27.64 5.91
C GLU A 87 -17.05 -27.18 7.34
N ALA A 88 -16.02 -26.92 8.15
CA ALA A 88 -16.18 -26.39 9.50
C ALA A 88 -16.89 -25.03 9.50
N VAL A 89 -16.57 -24.13 8.56
CA VAL A 89 -17.24 -22.84 8.40
C VAL A 89 -18.71 -23.03 8.02
N ARG A 90 -19.03 -24.00 7.14
CA ARG A 90 -20.43 -24.33 6.82
C ARG A 90 -21.18 -24.88 8.03
N GLU A 91 -20.55 -25.74 8.82
CA GLU A 91 -21.15 -26.29 10.04
C GLU A 91 -21.35 -25.23 11.13
N LEU A 92 -20.36 -24.34 11.33
CA LEU A 92 -20.48 -23.17 12.19
C LEU A 92 -21.60 -22.26 11.73
N ARG A 93 -21.72 -22.00 10.42
CA ARG A 93 -22.83 -21.21 9.87
C ARG A 93 -24.18 -21.87 10.13
N ARG A 94 -24.30 -23.20 10.02
CA ARG A 94 -25.55 -23.92 10.36
C ARG A 94 -25.87 -23.80 11.84
N HIS A 95 -24.89 -23.94 12.72
CA HIS A 95 -25.11 -23.76 14.16
C HIS A 95 -25.47 -22.31 14.50
N SER A 96 -24.78 -21.34 13.90
CA SER A 96 -25.11 -19.92 14.02
C SER A 96 -26.55 -19.67 13.58
N GLN A 97 -26.97 -20.21 12.44
CA GLN A 97 -28.35 -20.08 11.97
C GLN A 97 -29.35 -20.71 12.96
N LYS A 98 -29.08 -21.91 13.48
CA LYS A 98 -29.95 -22.52 14.51
C LYS A 98 -30.06 -21.68 15.77
N ILE A 99 -28.95 -21.07 16.21
CA ILE A 99 -28.95 -20.15 17.36
C ILE A 99 -29.74 -18.89 17.01
N THR A 100 -29.61 -18.36 15.79
CA THR A 100 -30.39 -17.23 15.32
C THR A 100 -31.87 -17.54 15.27
N ASP A 101 -32.27 -18.67 14.68
CA ASP A 101 -33.65 -19.13 14.60
C ASP A 101 -34.25 -19.32 15.99
N TRP A 102 -33.54 -20.03 16.88
CA TRP A 102 -33.93 -20.18 18.29
C TRP A 102 -34.08 -18.83 19.00
N GLY A 103 -33.14 -17.92 18.76
CA GLY A 103 -33.14 -16.57 19.33
C GLY A 103 -34.33 -15.75 18.87
N TRP A 104 -34.65 -15.80 17.57
CA TRP A 104 -35.83 -15.17 16.98
C TRP A 104 -37.12 -15.74 17.56
N GLU A 105 -37.23 -17.07 17.68
CA GLU A 105 -38.39 -17.72 18.28
C GLU A 105 -38.57 -17.38 19.76
N THR A 106 -37.46 -17.32 20.52
CA THR A 106 -37.49 -17.18 21.99
C THR A 106 -37.68 -15.73 22.43
N PHE A 107 -36.96 -14.80 21.80
CA PHE A 107 -36.92 -13.39 22.24
C PHE A 107 -37.65 -12.43 21.28
N GLY A 108 -38.05 -12.92 20.11
CA GLY A 108 -38.41 -12.07 18.98
C GLY A 108 -37.15 -11.57 18.25
N PRO A 109 -37.23 -11.35 16.92
CA PRO A 109 -36.05 -11.08 16.11
C PRO A 109 -35.38 -9.75 16.50
N GLU A 110 -36.13 -8.69 16.82
CA GLU A 110 -35.55 -7.42 17.29
C GLU A 110 -34.87 -7.49 18.64
N SER A 111 -35.49 -8.12 19.63
CA SER A 111 -34.87 -8.27 20.95
C SER A 111 -33.59 -9.09 20.83
N PHE A 112 -33.62 -10.13 20.00
CA PHE A 112 -32.45 -10.97 19.75
C PHE A 112 -31.34 -10.21 19.00
N TYR A 113 -31.67 -9.43 17.96
CA TYR A 113 -30.70 -8.56 17.29
C TYR A 113 -30.17 -7.47 18.21
N ALA A 114 -31.01 -6.85 19.05
CA ALA A 114 -30.58 -5.86 20.04
C ALA A 114 -29.63 -6.47 21.09
N LEU A 115 -29.89 -7.72 21.51
CA LEU A 115 -29.02 -8.47 22.43
C LEU A 115 -27.68 -8.82 21.79
N LEU A 116 -27.68 -9.24 20.52
CA LEU A 116 -26.45 -9.62 19.82
C LEU A 116 -25.62 -8.41 19.43
N SER A 117 -26.25 -7.41 18.82
CA SER A 117 -25.52 -6.33 18.15
C SER A 117 -25.32 -5.08 18.98
N GLY A 118 -26.06 -4.93 20.09
CA GLY A 118 -26.23 -3.65 20.78
C GLY A 118 -27.00 -2.60 19.95
N ASN A 119 -27.08 -2.79 18.63
CA ASN A 119 -27.91 -2.02 17.72
C ASN A 119 -29.37 -2.50 17.84
N ARG A 120 -30.20 -1.59 18.35
CA ARG A 120 -31.64 -1.74 18.44
C ARG A 120 -32.27 -1.49 17.06
N ALA A 121 -31.79 -2.22 16.06
CA ALA A 121 -32.21 -2.07 14.67
C ALA A 121 -33.68 -2.46 14.49
N THR A 122 -34.41 -1.66 13.73
CA THR A 122 -35.77 -1.99 13.29
C THR A 122 -35.68 -2.88 12.06
N LEU A 123 -36.12 -4.13 12.18
CA LEU A 123 -36.22 -5.03 11.02
C LEU A 123 -37.41 -4.62 10.16
N THR A 124 -37.21 -4.49 8.85
CA THR A 124 -38.29 -4.31 7.85
C THR A 124 -38.64 -5.62 7.13
N GLU A 125 -38.15 -6.75 7.67
CA GLU A 125 -38.38 -8.07 7.11
C GLU A 125 -39.89 -8.38 7.01
N GLY A 126 -40.31 -8.94 5.87
CA GLY A 126 -41.72 -9.17 5.55
C GLY A 126 -42.51 -7.95 5.03
N VAL A 127 -41.92 -6.74 5.00
CA VAL A 127 -42.55 -5.53 4.42
C VAL A 127 -41.60 -4.91 3.38
N VAL A 128 -41.69 -5.36 2.13
CA VAL A 128 -40.88 -4.82 1.03
C VAL A 128 -41.60 -3.61 0.43
N SER A 129 -41.30 -2.41 0.93
CA SER A 129 -41.73 -1.15 0.30
C SER A 129 -40.74 -0.03 0.61
N THR A 130 -40.23 0.63 -0.43
CA THR A 130 -39.36 1.82 -0.31
C THR A 130 -40.13 3.10 0.03
N ARG A 131 -41.46 3.02 0.15
CA ARG A 131 -42.36 4.18 0.36
C ARG A 131 -43.00 4.24 1.74
N LEU A 132 -42.79 3.23 2.58
CA LEU A 132 -43.33 3.19 3.93
C LEU A 132 -42.26 3.72 4.90
N ASP A 133 -42.65 4.61 5.79
CA ASP A 133 -41.81 4.99 6.92
C ASP A 133 -41.73 3.83 7.94
N THR A 134 -40.77 3.94 8.86
CA THR A 134 -40.47 2.90 9.86
C THR A 134 -41.68 2.61 10.75
N ALA A 135 -42.47 3.64 11.07
CA ALA A 135 -43.68 3.50 11.90
C ALA A 135 -44.79 2.72 11.18
N ALA A 136 -44.99 2.95 9.88
CA ALA A 136 -45.95 2.22 9.07
C ALA A 136 -45.51 0.76 8.84
N ALA A 137 -44.20 0.53 8.63
CA ALA A 137 -43.66 -0.83 8.53
C ALA A 137 -43.86 -1.62 9.83
N GLU A 138 -43.60 -1.00 10.98
CA GLU A 138 -43.86 -1.57 12.30
C GLU A 138 -45.32 -1.96 12.49
N LEU A 139 -46.23 -1.05 12.14
CA LEU A 139 -47.67 -1.26 12.31
C LEU A 139 -48.16 -2.45 11.48
N ILE A 140 -47.66 -2.60 10.24
CA ILE A 140 -47.94 -3.76 9.38
C ILE A 140 -47.37 -5.05 9.98
N GLN A 141 -46.15 -5.02 10.52
CA GLN A 141 -45.52 -6.20 11.13
C GLN A 141 -46.26 -6.66 12.38
N ARG A 142 -46.68 -5.72 13.25
CA ARG A 142 -47.51 -6.02 14.43
C ARG A 142 -48.87 -6.60 14.01
N ALA A 143 -49.51 -6.01 13.00
CA ALA A 143 -50.78 -6.51 12.46
C ALA A 143 -50.67 -7.93 11.88
N ARG A 144 -49.50 -8.30 11.34
CA ARG A 144 -49.19 -9.65 10.82
C ARG A 144 -48.71 -10.62 11.89
N GLY A 145 -48.61 -10.20 13.16
CA GLY A 145 -48.07 -11.03 14.25
C GLY A 145 -46.56 -11.30 14.14
N LEU A 146 -45.85 -10.55 13.29
CA LEU A 146 -44.39 -10.68 13.11
C LEU A 146 -43.62 -9.94 14.22
N ARG A 147 -44.24 -8.91 14.84
CA ARG A 147 -43.76 -8.21 16.03
C ARG A 147 -44.68 -8.50 17.22
N THR A 148 -44.21 -9.27 18.18
CA THR A 148 -44.96 -9.61 19.41
C THR A 148 -44.46 -8.85 20.64
N THR A 149 -43.22 -8.36 20.63
CA THR A 149 -42.61 -7.58 21.70
C THR A 149 -42.56 -6.09 21.36
N ALA A 150 -42.43 -5.24 22.38
CA ALA A 150 -42.14 -3.83 22.16
C ALA A 150 -40.71 -3.67 21.61
N SER A 151 -40.52 -2.73 20.69
CA SER A 151 -39.19 -2.37 20.22
C SER A 151 -38.36 -1.88 21.41
N VAL A 152 -37.14 -2.38 21.53
CA VAL A 152 -36.20 -1.84 22.51
C VAL A 152 -35.76 -0.47 21.99
N ASP A 153 -36.13 0.62 22.66
CA ASP A 153 -35.70 1.97 22.27
C ASP A 153 -34.58 2.46 23.19
N PHE A 154 -33.62 3.23 22.67
CA PHE A 154 -32.54 3.82 23.46
C PHE A 154 -33.09 4.72 24.56
N THR A 155 -32.45 4.72 25.73
CA THR A 155 -32.78 5.71 26.75
C THR A 155 -32.36 7.11 26.26
N ALA A 156 -32.97 8.18 26.78
CA ALA A 156 -32.58 9.54 26.40
C ALA A 156 -31.07 9.81 26.58
N ALA A 157 -30.46 9.23 27.62
CA ALA A 157 -29.01 9.30 27.85
C ALA A 157 -28.23 8.56 26.74
N GLN A 158 -28.67 7.39 26.31
CA GLN A 158 -28.05 6.65 25.20
C GLN A 158 -28.23 7.36 23.86
N LYS A 159 -29.41 7.94 23.60
CA LYS A 159 -29.66 8.76 22.40
C LYS A 159 -28.72 9.97 22.37
N MET A 160 -28.53 10.64 23.51
CA MET A 160 -27.58 11.75 23.62
C MET A 160 -26.13 11.31 23.48
N ALA A 161 -25.75 10.15 24.02
CA ALA A 161 -24.42 9.57 23.83
C ALA A 161 -24.17 9.25 22.34
N LEU A 162 -25.18 8.71 21.64
CA LEU A 162 -25.11 8.46 20.20
C LEU A 162 -24.98 9.76 19.41
N ALA A 163 -25.75 10.80 19.76
CA ALA A 163 -25.64 12.13 19.15
C ALA A 163 -24.23 12.72 19.33
N THR A 164 -23.70 12.65 20.56
CA THR A 164 -22.37 13.15 20.90
C THR A 164 -21.27 12.39 20.16
N ALA A 165 -21.35 11.06 20.10
CA ALA A 165 -20.40 10.24 19.37
C ALA A 165 -20.48 10.47 17.84
N THR A 166 -21.68 10.72 17.32
CA THR A 166 -21.90 11.09 15.91
C THR A 166 -21.26 12.44 15.60
N ALA A 167 -21.44 13.44 16.46
CA ALA A 167 -20.81 14.75 16.33
C ALA A 167 -19.27 14.67 16.37
N ALA A 168 -18.72 13.85 17.26
CA ALA A 168 -17.29 13.56 17.27
C ALA A 168 -16.83 12.85 15.97
N ALA A 169 -17.62 11.91 15.44
CA ALA A 169 -17.29 11.15 14.24
C ALA A 169 -17.39 11.97 12.94
N THR A 170 -18.17 13.05 12.91
CA THR A 170 -18.31 13.96 11.75
C THR A 170 -17.41 15.19 11.86
N GLY A 171 -16.97 15.55 13.07
CA GLY A 171 -16.26 16.80 13.34
C GLY A 171 -17.16 18.04 13.32
N VAL A 172 -18.49 17.85 13.24
CA VAL A 172 -19.48 18.93 13.25
C VAL A 172 -20.08 19.02 14.64
N ALA A 173 -19.89 20.16 15.31
CA ALA A 173 -20.36 20.38 16.67
C ALA A 173 -21.87 20.17 16.79
N LEU A 174 -22.28 19.45 17.83
CA LEU A 174 -23.70 19.24 18.14
C LEU A 174 -24.33 20.55 18.63
N PRO A 175 -25.41 21.06 18.01
CA PRO A 175 -26.08 22.26 18.47
C PRO A 175 -26.73 22.07 19.83
N ASP A 176 -26.72 23.11 20.69
CA ASP A 176 -27.33 23.08 22.04
C ASP A 176 -28.83 22.72 22.05
N GLY A 177 -29.52 22.91 20.93
CA GLY A 177 -30.94 22.58 20.76
C GLY A 177 -31.24 21.10 20.52
N VAL A 178 -30.22 20.26 20.31
CA VAL A 178 -30.41 18.81 20.14
C VAL A 178 -30.50 18.14 21.50
N SER A 179 -31.69 17.70 21.87
CA SER A 179 -31.95 16.94 23.10
C SER A 179 -32.31 15.46 22.85
N ASP A 180 -32.53 15.08 21.59
CA ASP A 180 -32.89 13.73 21.14
C ASP A 180 -32.46 13.52 19.68
N VAL A 181 -32.30 12.26 19.24
CA VAL A 181 -31.92 11.85 17.87
C VAL A 181 -33.12 11.59 16.96
N ASP A 182 -34.34 11.77 17.46
CA ASP A 182 -35.59 11.56 16.70
C ASP A 182 -36.40 12.87 16.51
N GLY A 183 -35.77 14.02 16.76
CA GLY A 183 -36.42 15.33 16.74
C GLY A 183 -35.98 16.22 15.56
N PRO A 184 -36.75 17.29 15.26
CA PRO A 184 -36.45 18.19 14.14
C PRO A 184 -35.10 18.92 14.27
N ALA A 185 -34.60 19.10 15.50
CA ALA A 185 -33.27 19.67 15.73
C ALA A 185 -32.15 18.70 15.29
N TRP A 186 -32.37 17.39 15.43
CA TRP A 186 -31.45 16.37 14.93
C TRP A 186 -31.50 16.28 13.41
N ASP A 187 -32.69 16.30 12.81
CA ASP A 187 -32.82 16.30 11.35
C ASP A 187 -32.10 17.50 10.73
N ALA A 188 -32.29 18.70 11.31
CA ALA A 188 -31.57 19.90 10.88
C ALA A 188 -30.05 19.76 11.03
N TYR A 189 -29.58 19.14 12.12
CA TYR A 189 -28.15 18.85 12.30
C TYR A 189 -27.62 17.88 11.23
N VAL A 190 -28.37 16.81 10.92
CA VAL A 190 -28.02 15.84 9.88
C VAL A 190 -27.97 16.51 8.51
N ASP A 191 -28.92 17.39 8.20
CA ASP A 191 -28.93 18.17 6.96
C ASP A 191 -27.70 19.07 6.83
N GLU A 192 -27.24 19.69 7.93
CA GLU A 192 -25.99 20.46 7.92
C GLU A 192 -24.76 19.58 7.72
N VAL A 193 -24.70 18.40 8.36
CA VAL A 193 -23.62 17.43 8.14
C VAL A 193 -23.57 16.97 6.68
N GLN A 194 -24.74 16.74 6.05
CA GLN A 194 -24.82 16.29 4.66
C GLN A 194 -24.34 17.33 3.64
N LYS A 195 -24.38 18.63 3.98
CA LYS A 195 -23.84 19.70 3.13
C LYS A 195 -22.32 19.76 3.13
N ASP A 196 -21.67 19.15 4.13
CA ASP A 196 -20.22 19.14 4.27
C ASP A 196 -19.64 17.78 3.84
N SER A 197 -19.14 17.69 2.62
CA SER A 197 -18.58 16.44 2.09
C SER A 197 -17.42 15.88 2.92
N ALA A 198 -16.63 16.73 3.60
CA ALA A 198 -15.58 16.24 4.50
C ALA A 198 -16.18 15.58 5.75
N ALA A 199 -17.28 16.12 6.29
CA ALA A 199 -18.02 15.51 7.39
C ALA A 199 -18.68 14.18 6.99
N VAL A 200 -19.21 14.08 5.77
CA VAL A 200 -19.79 12.84 5.23
C VAL A 200 -18.72 11.75 5.09
N ILE A 201 -17.53 12.09 4.57
CA ILE A 201 -16.40 11.15 4.47
C ILE A 201 -15.93 10.76 5.87
N ALA A 202 -15.77 11.75 6.76
CA ALA A 202 -15.39 11.58 8.16
C ALA A 202 -16.33 10.62 8.90
N PHE A 203 -17.64 10.64 8.62
CA PHE A 203 -18.59 9.77 9.30
C PHE A 203 -18.29 8.27 9.07
N LYS A 204 -17.69 7.92 7.93
CA LYS A 204 -17.38 6.54 7.57
C LYS A 204 -15.90 6.17 7.72
N SER A 205 -15.01 7.11 7.50
CA SER A 205 -13.57 6.85 7.37
C SER A 205 -12.73 7.88 8.13
N PRO A 206 -11.65 7.48 8.84
CA PRO A 206 -11.35 6.08 9.21
C PRO A 206 -12.49 5.51 10.08
N PRO A 207 -12.59 4.19 10.38
CA PRO A 207 -13.73 3.67 11.14
C PRO A 207 -13.95 4.41 12.48
N PRO A 208 -15.18 4.86 12.82
CA PRO A 208 -15.47 5.72 13.98
C PRO A 208 -15.55 4.99 15.33
N TRP A 209 -15.25 3.69 15.38
CA TRP A 209 -15.21 2.96 16.65
C TRP A 209 -13.99 3.30 17.54
N LEU A 210 -13.04 4.10 17.03
CA LEU A 210 -11.92 4.64 17.79
C LEU A 210 -11.90 6.17 17.71
N ASP A 211 -11.61 6.82 18.83
CA ASP A 211 -11.35 8.25 18.92
C ASP A 211 -9.94 8.54 18.41
N ILE A 212 -9.83 9.42 17.41
CA ILE A 212 -8.58 9.78 16.75
C ILE A 212 -7.98 11.09 17.30
N GLY A 213 -8.54 11.64 18.38
CA GLY A 213 -8.01 12.81 19.07
C GLY A 213 -6.54 12.68 19.44
N ALA A 214 -5.83 13.81 19.49
CA ALA A 214 -4.44 13.84 19.89
C ALA A 214 -4.28 13.50 21.38
N ASP A 215 -3.25 12.72 21.71
CA ASP A 215 -2.84 12.45 23.09
C ASP A 215 -1.30 12.52 23.18
N ASP A 216 -0.77 13.70 23.47
CA ASP A 216 0.67 13.96 23.51
C ASP A 216 1.38 13.25 24.68
N ALA A 217 0.61 12.84 25.69
CA ALA A 217 1.15 12.16 26.87
C ALA A 217 1.26 10.64 26.66
N HIS A 218 0.51 10.07 25.71
CA HIS A 218 0.51 8.64 25.48
C HIS A 218 1.86 8.15 24.92
N PRO A 219 2.50 7.12 25.49
CA PRO A 219 3.84 6.66 25.07
C PRO A 219 3.94 6.29 23.58
N VAL A 220 2.88 5.71 23.02
CA VAL A 220 2.81 5.39 21.58
C VAL A 220 2.81 6.66 20.72
N SER A 221 2.05 7.66 21.12
CA SER A 221 1.95 8.94 20.42
C SER A 221 3.32 9.63 20.39
N GLN A 222 4.02 9.66 21.53
CA GLN A 222 5.38 10.18 21.65
C GLN A 222 6.38 9.41 20.77
N ALA A 223 6.35 8.06 20.82
CA ALA A 223 7.25 7.25 19.99
C ALA A 223 7.05 7.50 18.49
N LEU A 224 5.79 7.65 18.06
CA LEU A 224 5.43 7.95 16.67
C LEU A 224 5.64 9.42 16.30
N GLY A 225 5.94 10.31 17.26
CA GLY A 225 6.08 11.75 17.04
C GLY A 225 4.78 12.41 16.59
N ALA A 226 3.64 11.90 17.05
CA ALA A 226 2.32 12.35 16.61
C ALA A 226 1.98 13.77 17.10
N ASN A 227 0.89 14.33 16.55
CA ASN A 227 0.42 15.69 16.81
C ASN A 227 1.50 16.77 16.61
N PRO A 228 2.13 16.83 15.41
CA PRO A 228 3.17 17.81 15.15
C PRO A 228 2.55 19.21 15.16
N ARG A 229 3.19 20.13 15.90
CA ARG A 229 2.85 21.55 15.90
C ARG A 229 3.38 22.18 14.61
N GLY A 230 2.58 22.11 13.55
CA GLY A 230 2.90 22.72 12.26
C GLY A 230 2.94 24.25 12.33
N ALA A 231 3.80 24.86 11.53
CA ALA A 231 3.70 26.28 11.22
C ALA A 231 2.45 26.52 10.36
N ALA A 232 1.75 27.64 10.62
CA ALA A 232 0.55 27.96 9.86
C ALA A 232 0.87 28.19 8.38
N VAL A 233 0.08 27.58 7.48
CA VAL A 233 0.11 27.86 6.05
C VAL A 233 -0.42 29.27 5.86
N THR A 234 0.46 30.17 5.48
CA THR A 234 0.17 31.59 5.20
C THR A 234 0.04 31.83 3.70
N VAL A 235 -0.65 30.91 3.01
CA VAL A 235 -0.80 30.93 1.55
C VAL A 235 -2.26 31.18 1.21
N ASP A 236 -2.50 31.96 0.16
CA ASP A 236 -3.84 32.20 -0.36
C ASP A 236 -4.49 30.89 -0.83
N ALA A 237 -5.77 30.71 -0.51
CA ALA A 237 -6.54 29.56 -0.95
C ALA A 237 -6.62 29.49 -2.48
N ALA A 238 -6.40 28.30 -3.04
CA ALA A 238 -6.55 28.07 -4.48
C ALA A 238 -8.02 28.16 -4.90
N ALA A 239 -8.30 28.90 -5.98
CA ALA A 239 -9.60 28.95 -6.63
C ALA A 239 -9.43 28.82 -8.16
N PRO A 240 -9.80 27.68 -8.78
CA PRO A 240 -10.41 26.48 -8.20
C PRO A 240 -9.41 25.59 -7.41
N VAL A 241 -9.94 24.69 -6.57
CA VAL A 241 -9.13 23.64 -5.92
C VAL A 241 -8.57 22.72 -7.01
N PRO A 242 -7.25 22.47 -7.05
CA PRO A 242 -6.64 21.60 -8.05
C PRO A 242 -7.07 20.14 -7.90
N THR A 243 -7.13 19.43 -9.02
CA THR A 243 -7.43 18.00 -9.05
C THR A 243 -6.30 17.17 -8.40
N ALA A 244 -6.60 15.93 -7.98
CA ALA A 244 -5.58 15.02 -7.44
C ALA A 244 -4.40 14.80 -8.41
N VAL A 245 -4.68 14.79 -9.72
CA VAL A 245 -3.65 14.63 -10.76
C VAL A 245 -2.73 15.84 -10.82
N GLU A 246 -3.29 17.05 -10.84
CA GLU A 246 -2.51 18.30 -10.83
C GLU A 246 -1.68 18.42 -9.56
N LEU A 247 -2.24 18.03 -8.41
CA LEU A 247 -1.52 17.98 -7.14
C LEU A 247 -0.37 16.98 -7.19
N SER A 248 -0.55 15.80 -7.79
CA SER A 248 0.45 14.73 -7.83
C SER A 248 1.75 15.12 -8.55
N THR A 249 1.64 15.96 -9.58
CA THR A 249 2.78 16.53 -10.32
C THR A 249 3.11 17.96 -9.90
N GLY A 250 2.35 18.50 -8.96
CA GLY A 250 2.43 19.88 -8.50
C GLY A 250 3.54 20.12 -7.48
N SER A 251 3.67 21.38 -7.06
CA SER A 251 4.63 21.79 -6.04
C SER A 251 4.03 21.71 -4.63
N ALA A 252 4.90 21.77 -3.62
CA ALA A 252 4.49 21.91 -2.22
C ALA A 252 3.56 23.12 -2.00
N ALA A 253 3.80 24.24 -2.70
CA ALA A 253 2.98 25.44 -2.61
C ALA A 253 1.54 25.19 -3.14
N LEU A 254 1.38 24.38 -4.18
CA LEU A 254 0.05 24.03 -4.70
C LEU A 254 -0.74 23.18 -3.69
N ARG A 255 -0.09 22.22 -3.04
CA ARG A 255 -0.66 21.42 -1.94
C ARG A 255 -1.10 22.32 -0.79
N ASP A 256 -0.25 23.26 -0.39
CA ASP A 256 -0.51 24.14 0.75
C ASP A 256 -1.64 25.15 0.40
N ALA A 257 -1.70 25.67 -0.82
CA ALA A 257 -2.82 26.49 -1.31
C ALA A 257 -4.15 25.71 -1.40
N ALA A 258 -4.11 24.43 -1.80
CA ALA A 258 -5.28 23.55 -1.78
C ALA A 258 -5.74 23.28 -0.34
N THR A 259 -4.80 23.08 0.59
CA THR A 259 -5.10 22.92 2.02
C THR A 259 -5.81 24.15 2.59
N ALA A 260 -5.36 25.35 2.21
CA ALA A 260 -5.95 26.62 2.63
C ALA A 260 -7.40 26.83 2.14
N ALA A 261 -7.84 26.11 1.08
CA ALA A 261 -9.24 26.15 0.64
C ALA A 261 -10.21 25.49 1.64
N GLY A 262 -9.70 24.68 2.57
CA GLY A 262 -10.48 24.06 3.64
C GLY A 262 -11.07 22.70 3.30
N ALA A 263 -11.44 21.96 4.35
CA ALA A 263 -11.79 20.54 4.26
C ALA A 263 -12.98 20.27 3.33
N ALA A 264 -14.06 21.05 3.44
CA ALA A 264 -15.27 20.85 2.64
C ALA A 264 -14.99 21.05 1.14
N ALA A 265 -14.37 22.18 0.77
CA ALA A 265 -14.07 22.49 -0.64
C ALA A 265 -13.10 21.48 -1.27
N VAL A 266 -12.09 21.02 -0.52
CA VAL A 266 -11.17 19.97 -0.98
C VAL A 266 -11.90 18.63 -1.12
N ALA A 267 -12.75 18.27 -0.15
CA ALA A 267 -13.52 17.04 -0.23
C ALA A 267 -14.44 17.05 -1.46
N ASP A 268 -15.17 18.13 -1.70
CA ASP A 268 -16.02 18.31 -2.89
C ASP A 268 -15.23 18.14 -4.18
N ALA A 269 -14.05 18.76 -4.27
CA ALA A 269 -13.21 18.70 -5.47
C ALA A 269 -12.61 17.30 -5.72
N LEU A 270 -12.39 16.50 -4.67
CA LEU A 270 -11.69 15.22 -4.76
C LEU A 270 -12.60 14.00 -4.67
N ILE A 271 -13.88 14.15 -4.29
CA ILE A 271 -14.76 13.03 -3.93
C ILE A 271 -14.94 12.02 -5.06
N GLU A 272 -15.13 12.46 -6.30
CA GLU A 272 -15.30 11.58 -7.46
C GLU A 272 -14.04 10.72 -7.68
N GLY A 273 -12.87 11.36 -7.69
CA GLY A 273 -11.59 10.65 -7.85
C GLY A 273 -11.28 9.68 -6.71
N LEU A 274 -11.65 10.05 -5.47
CA LEU A 274 -11.52 9.16 -4.32
C LEU A 274 -12.45 7.96 -4.41
N GLN A 275 -13.70 8.16 -4.83
CA GLN A 275 -14.67 7.07 -5.03
C GLN A 275 -14.21 6.10 -6.13
N ASP A 276 -13.68 6.62 -7.24
CA ASP A 276 -13.12 5.80 -8.31
C ASP A 276 -11.91 4.99 -7.84
N ASN A 277 -11.00 5.61 -7.09
CA ASN A 277 -9.84 4.93 -6.51
C ASN A 277 -10.24 3.84 -5.52
N VAL A 278 -11.19 4.12 -4.64
CA VAL A 278 -11.73 3.14 -3.68
C VAL A 278 -12.44 2.00 -4.41
N THR A 279 -13.19 2.30 -5.47
CA THR A 279 -13.87 1.27 -6.27
C THR A 279 -12.85 0.32 -6.89
N ARG A 280 -11.77 0.86 -7.48
CA ARG A 280 -10.64 0.04 -7.97
C ARG A 280 -9.95 -0.75 -6.85
N ALA A 281 -9.81 -0.16 -5.67
CA ALA A 281 -9.24 -0.84 -4.51
C ALA A 281 -10.12 -2.01 -4.04
N CYS A 282 -11.45 -1.92 -4.16
CA CYS A 282 -12.39 -2.99 -3.84
C CYS A 282 -12.16 -4.26 -4.69
N ASP A 283 -11.61 -4.11 -5.90
CA ASP A 283 -11.29 -5.21 -6.81
C ASP A 283 -9.86 -5.76 -6.61
N SER A 284 -9.09 -5.19 -5.68
CA SER A 284 -7.72 -5.60 -5.36
C SER A 284 -7.65 -6.71 -4.29
N HIS A 285 -6.45 -7.14 -3.93
CA HIS A 285 -6.26 -8.05 -2.78
C HIS A 285 -6.54 -7.40 -1.42
N ILE A 286 -6.70 -6.07 -1.38
CA ILE A 286 -7.08 -5.31 -0.19
C ILE A 286 -8.44 -4.64 -0.48
N PRO A 287 -9.54 -5.42 -0.48
CA PRO A 287 -10.83 -4.95 -0.97
C PRO A 287 -11.59 -4.05 0.01
N ALA A 288 -11.10 -3.86 1.24
CA ALA A 288 -11.76 -3.07 2.27
C ALA A 288 -10.76 -2.52 3.30
N MET A 289 -11.13 -1.45 4.02
CA MET A 289 -10.31 -0.88 5.11
C MET A 289 -10.02 -1.86 6.26
N VAL A 290 -10.86 -2.88 6.45
CA VAL A 290 -10.73 -3.93 7.49
C VAL A 290 -10.09 -5.22 6.96
N ALA A 291 -9.77 -5.29 5.67
CA ALA A 291 -9.06 -6.42 5.09
C ALA A 291 -7.57 -6.35 5.47
N SER A 292 -6.97 -7.47 5.88
CA SER A 292 -5.52 -7.54 6.00
C SER A 292 -4.82 -7.43 4.64
N GLY A 293 -3.52 -7.15 4.67
CA GLY A 293 -2.66 -7.33 3.49
C GLY A 293 -2.71 -8.76 2.93
N SER A 294 -2.37 -8.88 1.65
CA SER A 294 -2.28 -10.16 0.94
C SER A 294 -1.14 -11.02 1.49
N ALA A 295 -1.34 -12.35 1.49
CA ALA A 295 -0.23 -13.30 1.74
C ALA A 295 0.82 -13.26 0.62
N TYR A 296 0.42 -12.81 -0.58
CA TYR A 296 1.27 -12.61 -1.74
C TYR A 296 1.11 -11.15 -2.19
N PRO A 297 1.80 -10.23 -1.52
CA PRO A 297 1.66 -8.80 -1.78
C PRO A 297 2.18 -8.47 -3.19
N ALA A 298 1.42 -7.65 -3.91
CA ALA A 298 1.71 -7.25 -5.28
C ALA A 298 1.85 -5.72 -5.40
N PRO A 299 2.57 -5.21 -6.41
CA PRO A 299 2.67 -3.75 -6.62
C PRO A 299 1.32 -3.03 -6.71
N ALA A 300 0.30 -3.66 -7.28
CA ALA A 300 -1.06 -3.10 -7.36
C ALA A 300 -1.68 -2.85 -5.96
N ASP A 301 -1.24 -3.56 -4.92
CA ASP A 301 -1.69 -3.35 -3.55
C ASP A 301 -1.24 -1.96 -3.04
N ALA A 302 -0.15 -1.39 -3.56
CA ALA A 302 0.29 -0.03 -3.24
C ALA A 302 -0.76 1.03 -3.62
N ALA A 303 -1.38 0.87 -4.81
CA ALA A 303 -2.43 1.77 -5.28
C ALA A 303 -3.71 1.60 -4.44
N ALA A 304 -4.06 0.37 -4.07
CA ALA A 304 -5.19 0.11 -3.18
C ALA A 304 -4.97 0.72 -1.79
N LEU A 305 -3.77 0.57 -1.21
CA LEU A 305 -3.41 1.20 0.06
C LEU A 305 -3.45 2.73 -0.03
N GLN A 306 -2.94 3.32 -1.11
CA GLN A 306 -3.02 4.76 -1.32
C GLN A 306 -4.47 5.24 -1.31
N ALA A 307 -5.38 4.53 -1.99
CA ALA A 307 -6.80 4.88 -2.00
C ALA A 307 -7.43 4.83 -0.60
N TRP A 308 -7.18 3.74 0.15
CA TRP A 308 -7.70 3.60 1.51
C TRP A 308 -7.15 4.65 2.47
N TYR A 309 -5.84 4.93 2.40
CA TYR A 309 -5.21 5.93 3.26
C TYR A 309 -5.57 7.38 2.88
N ALA A 310 -5.80 7.66 1.60
CA ALA A 310 -6.30 8.96 1.15
C ALA A 310 -7.70 9.26 1.74
N VAL A 311 -8.62 8.30 1.66
CA VAL A 311 -9.96 8.45 2.24
C VAL A 311 -9.90 8.52 3.78
N SER A 312 -9.06 7.71 4.43
CA SER A 312 -8.84 7.81 5.88
C SER A 312 -8.24 9.16 6.30
N ALA A 313 -7.30 9.73 5.54
CA ALA A 313 -6.71 11.02 5.85
C ALA A 313 -7.70 12.18 5.68
N LEU A 314 -8.47 12.18 4.57
CA LEU A 314 -9.48 13.21 4.34
C LEU A 314 -10.60 13.15 5.38
N GLY A 315 -11.05 11.95 5.74
CA GLY A 315 -12.03 11.79 6.81
C GLY A 315 -11.48 12.15 8.19
N ALA A 316 -10.21 11.86 8.49
CA ALA A 316 -9.56 12.34 9.71
C ALA A 316 -9.49 13.88 9.75
N TRP A 317 -9.25 14.55 8.62
CA TRP A 317 -9.31 16.01 8.53
C TRP A 317 -10.73 16.55 8.72
N GLY A 318 -11.75 15.87 8.18
CA GLY A 318 -13.15 16.22 8.41
C GLY A 318 -13.52 16.19 9.90
N ARG A 319 -13.02 15.20 10.66
CA ARG A 319 -13.19 15.07 12.12
C ARG A 319 -12.40 16.12 12.90
N VAL A 320 -11.12 16.24 12.58
CA VAL A 320 -10.14 17.06 13.30
C VAL A 320 -9.60 18.09 12.32
N ARG A 321 -10.29 19.23 12.22
CA ARG A 321 -10.10 20.30 11.23
C ARG A 321 -8.86 21.17 11.49
N THR A 322 -7.73 20.53 11.74
CA THR A 322 -6.44 21.19 11.84
C THR A 322 -5.78 21.26 10.47
N GLU A 323 -4.93 22.25 10.31
CA GLU A 323 -4.14 22.44 9.11
C GLU A 323 -3.14 21.32 8.85
N THR A 324 -2.54 20.77 9.91
CA THR A 324 -1.69 19.57 9.83
C THR A 324 -2.45 18.41 9.17
N ASN A 325 -3.67 18.14 9.62
CA ASN A 325 -4.50 17.10 9.02
C ASN A 325 -4.87 17.44 7.58
N GLY A 326 -5.09 18.71 7.26
CA GLY A 326 -5.33 19.17 5.89
C GLY A 326 -4.17 18.92 4.95
N ARG A 327 -2.95 19.30 5.33
CA ARG A 327 -1.73 19.06 4.53
C ARG A 327 -1.54 17.56 4.28
N ILE A 328 -1.77 16.74 5.31
CA ILE A 328 -1.69 15.27 5.19
C ILE A 328 -2.81 14.71 4.32
N ALA A 329 -4.04 15.20 4.42
CA ALA A 329 -5.17 14.75 3.59
C ALA A 329 -4.95 15.05 2.10
N VAL A 330 -4.56 16.29 1.78
CA VAL A 330 -4.24 16.70 0.40
C VAL A 330 -3.05 15.89 -0.12
N ALA A 331 -1.99 15.75 0.69
CA ALA A 331 -0.82 14.95 0.32
C ALA A 331 -1.18 13.47 0.10
N ALA A 332 -1.99 12.86 0.96
CA ALA A 332 -2.37 11.45 0.83
C ALA A 332 -3.19 11.21 -0.45
N ALA A 333 -4.14 12.10 -0.76
CA ALA A 333 -4.95 12.02 -1.98
C ALA A 333 -4.12 12.17 -3.26
N ALA A 334 -3.05 12.98 -3.20
CA ALA A 334 -2.17 13.26 -4.34
C ALA A 334 -0.84 12.47 -4.33
N ALA A 335 -0.66 11.52 -3.40
CA ALA A 335 0.60 10.83 -3.21
C ALA A 335 0.93 9.90 -4.36
N VAL A 336 2.17 9.95 -4.84
CA VAL A 336 2.68 8.99 -5.81
C VAL A 336 3.13 7.72 -5.06
N PRO A 337 2.60 6.53 -5.39
CA PRO A 337 2.95 5.30 -4.67
C PRO A 337 4.28 4.71 -5.15
N PHE A 338 5.13 4.37 -4.18
CA PHE A 338 6.40 3.66 -4.33
C PHE A 338 6.34 2.35 -3.56
N TRP A 339 6.57 1.24 -4.25
CA TRP A 339 6.42 -0.10 -3.70
C TRP A 339 7.76 -0.73 -3.33
N LEU A 340 7.95 -0.99 -2.02
CA LEU A 340 9.06 -1.80 -1.52
C LEU A 340 8.65 -3.28 -1.44
N PRO A 341 9.27 -4.16 -2.25
CA PRO A 341 8.90 -5.57 -2.34
C PRO A 341 9.29 -6.38 -1.09
N PRO A 342 8.73 -7.60 -0.94
CA PRO A 342 9.04 -8.51 0.18
C PRO A 342 10.55 -8.73 0.35
N GLY A 343 11.00 -8.88 1.60
CA GLY A 343 12.42 -8.99 1.93
C GLY A 343 13.27 -7.72 1.80
N HIS A 344 12.78 -6.68 1.11
CA HIS A 344 13.50 -5.40 0.93
C HIS A 344 13.06 -4.30 1.89
N THR A 345 11.80 -4.30 2.35
CA THR A 345 11.27 -3.26 3.25
C THR A 345 12.21 -2.97 4.43
N ILE A 346 12.49 -3.96 5.28
CA ILE A 346 13.34 -3.75 6.46
C ILE A 346 14.80 -3.57 6.10
N ALA A 347 15.28 -4.21 5.03
CA ALA A 347 16.63 -3.97 4.56
C ALA A 347 16.82 -2.47 4.28
N TYR A 348 15.82 -1.81 3.68
CA TYR A 348 15.85 -0.37 3.42
C TYR A 348 15.70 0.44 4.69
N LEU A 349 14.69 0.17 5.50
CA LEU A 349 14.41 0.94 6.71
C LEU A 349 15.55 0.85 7.75
N ASP A 350 16.15 -0.33 7.96
CA ASP A 350 17.25 -0.58 8.91
C ASP A 350 18.65 -0.29 8.34
N SER A 351 18.74 0.45 7.22
CA SER A 351 20.03 0.91 6.68
C SER A 351 20.74 1.80 7.70
N GLU A 352 22.07 1.89 7.59
CA GLU A 352 22.85 2.82 8.43
C GLU A 352 22.23 4.23 8.41
N PRO A 353 22.13 4.90 9.58
CA PRO A 353 21.58 6.24 9.65
C PRO A 353 22.29 7.19 8.68
N LEU A 354 21.50 7.98 7.96
CA LEU A 354 22.03 9.01 7.07
C LEU A 354 22.64 10.14 7.90
N THR A 355 23.70 10.74 7.37
CA THR A 355 24.28 11.96 7.96
C THR A 355 23.35 13.15 7.72
N GLY A 356 23.53 14.24 8.48
CA GLY A 356 22.77 15.48 8.26
C GLY A 356 22.95 16.02 6.83
N GLU A 357 24.19 16.02 6.33
CA GLU A 357 24.51 16.38 4.94
C GLU A 357 23.76 15.52 3.92
N ASP A 358 23.61 14.21 4.18
CA ASP A 358 22.89 13.31 3.29
C ASP A 358 21.39 13.60 3.26
N ILE A 359 20.82 14.00 4.39
CA ILE A 359 19.41 14.41 4.49
C ILE A 359 19.21 15.76 3.78
N ASP A 360 20.13 16.70 3.95
CA ASP A 360 20.07 18.03 3.32
C ASP A 360 20.26 17.98 1.80
N ASP A 361 21.05 17.02 1.30
CA ASP A 361 21.25 16.76 -0.14
C ASP A 361 20.07 15.98 -0.77
N MET A 362 19.23 15.33 0.04
CA MET A 362 18.15 14.49 -0.45
C MET A 362 17.07 15.32 -1.12
N ARG A 363 16.62 14.88 -2.31
CA ARG A 363 15.48 15.47 -3.02
C ARG A 363 14.45 14.39 -3.33
N LEU A 364 13.24 14.58 -2.84
CA LEU A 364 12.12 13.70 -3.19
C LEU A 364 11.72 13.95 -4.67
N PRO A 365 11.35 12.89 -5.40
CA PRO A 365 10.98 13.01 -6.81
C PRO A 365 9.63 13.71 -7.03
N PHE A 366 8.78 13.75 -6.00
CA PHE A 366 7.47 14.41 -6.00
C PHE A 366 7.27 15.15 -4.69
N ALA A 367 6.37 16.15 -4.68
CA ALA A 367 6.04 16.92 -3.48
C ALA A 367 5.36 16.08 -2.37
N GLN A 368 4.75 14.96 -2.75
CA GLN A 368 4.22 13.97 -1.83
C GLN A 368 4.43 12.56 -2.38
N VAL A 369 4.96 11.69 -1.52
CA VAL A 369 5.39 10.33 -1.87
C VAL A 369 4.82 9.37 -0.83
N LEU A 370 4.17 8.30 -1.28
CA LEU A 370 3.74 7.22 -0.40
C LEU A 370 4.65 6.00 -0.59
N VAL A 371 5.53 5.74 0.38
CA VAL A 371 6.36 4.53 0.37
C VAL A 371 5.58 3.41 1.04
N THR A 372 5.09 2.46 0.24
CA THR A 372 4.28 1.31 0.66
C THR A 372 5.15 0.07 0.84
N PHE A 373 4.79 -0.74 1.83
CA PHE A 373 5.58 -1.89 2.24
C PHE A 373 4.82 -3.19 1.93
N ALA A 374 5.44 -4.06 1.15
CA ALA A 374 4.92 -5.41 0.94
C ALA A 374 4.86 -6.21 2.23
N GLU A 375 5.83 -5.98 3.12
CA GLU A 375 5.86 -6.52 4.48
C GLU A 375 5.75 -5.37 5.49
N PRO A 376 4.55 -5.11 6.04
CA PRO A 376 4.35 -4.01 6.98
C PRO A 376 5.27 -4.11 8.20
N ALA A 377 5.88 -2.99 8.58
CA ALA A 377 6.70 -2.92 9.78
C ALA A 377 5.80 -2.99 11.03
N ARG A 378 6.17 -3.79 12.02
CA ARG A 378 5.32 -4.02 13.21
C ARG A 378 5.74 -3.13 14.37
N LEU A 379 4.82 -2.29 14.83
CA LEU A 379 4.88 -1.63 16.12
C LEU A 379 4.37 -2.62 17.20
N PRO A 380 5.20 -3.06 18.15
CA PRO A 380 4.79 -4.02 19.17
C PRO A 380 3.80 -3.39 20.16
N ALA A 381 2.90 -4.21 20.73
CA ALA A 381 2.06 -3.80 21.84
C ALA A 381 2.92 -3.47 23.07
N THR A 382 2.64 -2.35 23.73
CA THR A 382 3.31 -1.89 24.95
C THR A 382 2.53 -2.26 26.22
N ALA A 383 1.21 -2.42 26.12
CA ALA A 383 0.30 -2.65 27.24
C ALA A 383 -0.72 -3.76 26.94
N ARG A 384 -0.25 -4.90 26.41
CA ARG A 384 -1.12 -5.98 25.89
C ARG A 384 -2.14 -6.51 26.92
N GLU A 385 -1.77 -6.56 28.20
CA GLU A 385 -2.62 -7.10 29.26
C GLU A 385 -3.77 -6.16 29.65
N ALA A 386 -3.59 -4.84 29.49
CA ALA A 386 -4.57 -3.85 29.94
C ALA A 386 -5.87 -3.85 29.10
N LEU A 387 -5.78 -4.29 27.84
CA LEU A 387 -6.89 -4.22 26.88
C LEU A 387 -7.28 -5.58 26.28
N ALA A 388 -6.66 -6.67 26.74
CA ALA A 388 -6.92 -8.02 26.22
C ALA A 388 -8.39 -8.46 26.41
N ASP A 389 -9.04 -7.98 27.47
CA ASP A 389 -10.40 -8.35 27.85
C ASP A 389 -11.44 -7.23 27.67
N ASP A 390 -11.09 -6.14 26.99
CA ASP A 390 -12.04 -5.04 26.77
C ASP A 390 -13.22 -5.51 25.90
N PRO A 391 -14.48 -5.39 26.38
CA PRO A 391 -15.66 -5.87 25.66
C PRO A 391 -15.85 -5.19 24.30
N ARG A 392 -15.45 -3.92 24.16
CA ARG A 392 -15.54 -3.17 22.89
C ARG A 392 -14.70 -3.82 21.82
N LEU A 393 -13.46 -4.14 22.15
CA LEU A 393 -12.50 -4.76 21.22
C LEU A 393 -12.93 -6.16 20.77
N ARG A 394 -13.51 -6.96 21.68
CA ARG A 394 -14.08 -8.27 21.33
C ARG A 394 -15.25 -8.12 20.37
N TRP A 395 -16.11 -7.14 20.60
CA TRP A 395 -17.26 -6.88 19.75
C TRP A 395 -16.86 -6.33 18.38
N ILE A 396 -15.90 -5.39 18.32
CA ILE A 396 -15.33 -4.91 17.07
C ILE A 396 -14.70 -6.07 16.28
N ASP A 397 -13.95 -6.97 16.93
CA ASP A 397 -13.40 -8.16 16.26
C ASP A 397 -14.52 -9.05 15.68
N HIS A 398 -15.60 -9.25 16.42
CA HIS A 398 -16.76 -9.99 15.92
C HIS A 398 -17.36 -9.33 14.67
N LEU A 399 -17.54 -8.01 14.67
CA LEU A 399 -18.05 -7.26 13.52
C LEU A 399 -17.09 -7.33 12.31
N VAL A 400 -15.78 -7.26 12.55
CA VAL A 400 -14.76 -7.46 11.51
C VAL A 400 -14.81 -8.88 10.95
N GLY A 401 -15.07 -9.89 11.77
CA GLY A 401 -15.10 -11.30 11.35
C GLY A 401 -16.38 -11.75 10.66
N THR A 402 -17.50 -11.06 10.87
CA THR A 402 -18.80 -11.41 10.29
C THR A 402 -19.02 -10.85 8.88
N GLY A 403 -18.28 -9.81 8.48
CA GLY A 403 -18.46 -9.11 7.21
C GLY A 403 -17.22 -9.04 6.32
N LYS A 404 -17.41 -8.98 5.00
CA LYS A 404 -16.36 -8.59 4.04
C LYS A 404 -16.25 -7.08 3.83
N LYS A 405 -17.14 -6.31 4.46
CA LYS A 405 -17.27 -4.85 4.36
C LYS A 405 -17.35 -4.27 5.76
N LEU A 406 -17.08 -2.97 5.88
CA LEU A 406 -17.36 -2.24 7.12
C LEU A 406 -18.85 -2.38 7.49
N PRO A 407 -19.16 -2.56 8.78
CA PRO A 407 -20.52 -2.43 9.29
C PRO A 407 -21.10 -1.04 9.02
N ASP A 408 -22.39 -0.88 9.28
CA ASP A 408 -22.99 0.45 9.29
C ASP A 408 -22.31 1.35 10.35
N VAL A 409 -22.26 2.65 10.10
CA VAL A 409 -21.60 3.62 10.99
C VAL A 409 -22.20 3.59 12.38
N LYS A 410 -23.52 3.42 12.49
CA LYS A 410 -24.20 3.27 13.77
C LYS A 410 -23.69 2.05 14.55
N ASP A 411 -23.50 0.91 13.89
CA ASP A 411 -22.95 -0.30 14.53
C ASP A 411 -21.52 -0.07 15.01
N MET A 412 -20.72 0.64 14.22
CA MET A 412 -19.34 0.97 14.60
C MET A 412 -19.31 1.89 15.84
N VAL A 413 -20.15 2.92 15.89
CA VAL A 413 -20.23 3.82 17.05
C VAL A 413 -20.68 3.06 18.31
N ILE A 414 -21.72 2.23 18.20
CA ILE A 414 -22.21 1.39 19.30
C ILE A 414 -21.10 0.45 19.80
N ALA A 415 -20.34 -0.14 18.87
CA ALA A 415 -19.23 -1.02 19.22
C ALA A 415 -18.09 -0.29 19.94
N GLY A 416 -17.71 0.89 19.45
CA GLY A 416 -16.64 1.71 20.05
C GLY A 416 -16.97 2.26 21.44
N THR A 417 -18.25 2.33 21.80
CA THR A 417 -18.77 2.95 23.03
C THR A 417 -19.32 1.95 24.05
N ASP A 418 -19.06 0.65 23.86
CA ASP A 418 -19.61 -0.42 24.70
C ASP A 418 -21.14 -0.33 24.82
N SER A 419 -21.83 -0.31 23.68
CA SER A 419 -23.28 -0.10 23.62
C SER A 419 -23.73 1.22 24.25
N LEU A 420 -22.98 2.30 23.98
CA LEU A 420 -23.24 3.66 24.46
C LEU A 420 -23.16 3.80 26.00
N GLN A 421 -22.45 2.89 26.66
CA GLN A 421 -22.25 2.91 28.12
C GLN A 421 -20.95 3.59 28.53
N SER A 422 -20.00 3.70 27.60
CA SER A 422 -18.66 4.25 27.81
C SER A 422 -18.27 5.20 26.68
N PRO A 423 -17.34 6.14 26.91
CA PRO A 423 -16.78 6.93 25.82
C PRO A 423 -16.06 6.02 24.80
N THR A 424 -15.92 6.54 23.58
CA THR A 424 -15.20 5.86 22.51
C THR A 424 -13.76 5.55 22.93
N MET A 425 -13.29 4.34 22.62
CA MET A 425 -11.90 3.96 22.92
C MET A 425 -10.92 4.83 22.13
N SER A 426 -9.85 5.30 22.78
CA SER A 426 -8.79 6.03 22.11
C SER A 426 -8.03 5.17 21.10
N LEU A 427 -7.67 5.77 19.96
CA LEU A 427 -6.76 5.17 18.97
C LEU A 427 -5.44 4.74 19.61
N TRP A 428 -4.93 5.55 20.54
CA TRP A 428 -3.63 5.33 21.18
C TRP A 428 -3.64 4.13 22.11
N ASP A 429 -4.73 3.97 22.86
CA ASP A 429 -4.98 2.80 23.69
C ASP A 429 -5.05 1.53 22.82
N ALA A 430 -5.81 1.57 21.72
CA ALA A 430 -5.92 0.44 20.81
C ALA A 430 -4.55 0.03 20.22
N ILE A 431 -3.72 1.00 19.81
CA ILE A 431 -2.34 0.73 19.35
C ILE A 431 -1.46 0.23 20.50
N GLY A 432 -1.56 0.81 21.70
CA GLY A 432 -0.80 0.37 22.87
C GLY A 432 -1.11 -1.08 23.28
N GLY A 433 -2.38 -1.47 23.21
CA GLY A 433 -2.84 -2.81 23.54
C GLY A 433 -2.55 -3.87 22.47
N ARG A 434 -2.70 -3.52 21.19
CA ARG A 434 -2.60 -4.49 20.07
C ARG A 434 -1.33 -4.38 19.24
N GLY A 435 -0.59 -3.28 19.38
CA GLY A 435 0.39 -2.88 18.40
C GLY A 435 -0.27 -2.35 17.12
N ALA A 436 0.54 -2.10 16.11
CA ALA A 436 0.08 -1.70 14.79
C ALA A 436 0.99 -2.24 13.68
N HIS A 437 0.45 -2.36 12.49
CA HIS A 437 1.21 -2.58 11.26
C HIS A 437 1.35 -1.23 10.55
N VAL A 438 2.57 -0.76 10.38
CA VAL A 438 2.89 0.37 9.49
C VAL A 438 2.94 -0.20 8.08
N GLU A 439 1.89 0.04 7.28
CA GLU A 439 1.79 -0.46 5.90
C GLU A 439 2.43 0.51 4.90
N ALA A 440 2.53 1.79 5.25
CA ALA A 440 3.22 2.80 4.45
C ALA A 440 3.69 4.01 5.28
N VAL A 441 4.54 4.83 4.68
CA VAL A 441 4.93 6.15 5.18
C VAL A 441 4.65 7.18 4.09
N LEU A 442 3.85 8.19 4.43
CA LEU A 442 3.60 9.35 3.57
C LEU A 442 4.65 10.41 3.88
N LEU A 443 5.45 10.75 2.88
CA LEU A 443 6.54 11.72 2.95
C LEU A 443 6.17 12.97 2.17
N LEU A 444 6.44 14.14 2.75
CA LEU A 444 6.20 15.42 2.12
C LEU A 444 7.53 16.08 1.77
N ALA A 445 7.56 16.77 0.64
CA ALA A 445 8.65 17.63 0.25
C ALA A 445 8.29 19.11 0.46
N ASP A 446 9.30 19.93 0.70
CA ASP A 446 9.20 21.39 0.61
C ASP A 446 9.19 21.88 -0.86
N ALA A 447 9.17 23.19 -1.06
CA ALA A 447 9.16 23.79 -2.40
C ALA A 447 10.42 23.52 -3.23
N HIS A 448 11.52 23.10 -2.59
CA HIS A 448 12.79 22.77 -3.22
C HIS A 448 13.01 21.25 -3.34
N GLY A 449 12.05 20.44 -2.90
CA GLY A 449 12.12 18.98 -2.91
C GLY A 449 12.83 18.38 -1.69
N HIS A 450 13.26 19.16 -0.70
CA HIS A 450 13.82 18.61 0.53
C HIS A 450 12.75 17.88 1.33
N LEU A 451 13.17 16.88 2.10
CA LEU A 451 12.27 16.19 3.02
C LEU A 451 11.78 17.14 4.13
N ASP A 452 10.47 17.35 4.19
CA ASP A 452 9.81 18.13 5.24
C ASP A 452 9.92 17.42 6.60
N ASP A 453 9.79 18.17 7.69
CA ASP A 453 9.67 17.60 9.03
C ASP A 453 8.31 16.92 9.23
N LEU A 454 7.25 17.45 8.60
CA LEU A 454 5.91 16.86 8.62
C LEU A 454 5.84 15.63 7.71
N PHE A 455 5.37 14.52 8.24
CA PHE A 455 5.08 13.29 7.50
C PHE A 455 3.86 12.60 8.12
N ALA A 456 3.45 11.44 7.59
CA ALA A 456 2.43 10.63 8.26
C ALA A 456 2.70 9.13 8.23
N TRP A 457 2.39 8.47 9.34
CA TRP A 457 2.34 7.01 9.44
C TRP A 457 1.00 6.50 8.90
N CYS A 458 1.06 5.55 7.97
CA CYS A 458 -0.12 4.85 7.49
C CYS A 458 -0.20 3.50 8.22
N VAL A 459 -1.12 3.41 9.19
CA VAL A 459 -1.18 2.31 10.15
C VAL A 459 -2.45 1.48 10.01
N ALA A 460 -2.34 0.18 10.23
CA ALA A 460 -3.47 -0.73 10.38
C ALA A 460 -3.36 -1.44 11.73
N ILE A 461 -4.45 -1.46 12.50
CA ILE A 461 -4.47 -2.13 13.81
C ILE A 461 -4.95 -3.58 13.59
N PRO A 462 -4.20 -4.60 14.03
CA PRO A 462 -4.58 -5.99 13.80
C PRO A 462 -5.87 -6.36 14.57
N SER A 463 -6.74 -7.13 13.93
CA SER A 463 -7.85 -7.84 14.59
C SER A 463 -7.37 -9.20 15.12
N TYR A 464 -8.05 -9.75 16.13
CA TYR A 464 -7.85 -11.16 16.50
C TYR A 464 -8.49 -12.14 15.52
N VAL A 465 -9.37 -11.66 14.65
CA VAL A 465 -9.86 -12.46 13.53
C VAL A 465 -8.74 -12.64 12.52
N ALA A 466 -8.54 -13.89 12.07
CA ALA A 466 -7.54 -14.21 11.06
C ALA A 466 -7.74 -13.33 9.81
N ARG A 467 -6.66 -12.66 9.38
CA ARG A 467 -6.66 -11.79 8.19
C ARG A 467 -7.59 -10.57 8.27
N GLY A 468 -7.94 -10.13 9.49
CA GLY A 468 -8.67 -8.87 9.73
C GLY A 468 -7.79 -7.76 10.29
N THR A 469 -8.16 -6.52 10.00
CA THR A 469 -7.69 -5.32 10.69
C THR A 469 -8.90 -4.57 11.24
N LEU A 470 -8.72 -3.80 12.31
CA LEU A 470 -9.75 -2.91 12.83
C LEU A 470 -9.98 -1.69 11.93
N GLY A 471 -9.23 -1.54 10.84
CA GLY A 471 -9.25 -0.35 10.01
C GLY A 471 -7.85 0.14 9.68
N ARG A 472 -7.82 1.28 8.99
CA ARG A 472 -6.63 1.97 8.54
C ARG A 472 -6.71 3.44 8.93
N TRP A 473 -5.67 3.93 9.59
CA TRP A 473 -5.55 5.30 10.07
C TRP A 473 -4.29 5.95 9.51
N VAL A 474 -4.38 7.26 9.30
CA VAL A 474 -3.23 8.09 8.95
C VAL A 474 -2.93 8.97 10.15
N ILE A 475 -1.71 8.87 10.67
CA ILE A 475 -1.26 9.60 11.85
C ILE A 475 -0.22 10.62 11.40
N PRO A 476 -0.56 11.93 11.38
CA PRO A 476 0.42 12.98 11.18
C PRO A 476 1.49 12.93 12.26
N ALA A 477 2.74 13.11 11.85
CA ALA A 477 3.90 13.02 12.72
C ALA A 477 5.01 13.99 12.31
N SER A 478 5.89 14.32 13.25
CA SER A 478 7.10 15.11 13.03
C SER A 478 8.34 14.23 13.06
N ARG A 479 9.21 14.38 12.07
CA ARG A 479 10.47 13.63 11.95
C ARG A 479 11.40 13.97 13.11
N SER A 480 11.45 15.22 13.54
CA SER A 480 12.24 15.67 14.68
C SER A 480 11.69 15.20 16.03
N ALA A 481 10.39 14.89 16.12
CA ALA A 481 9.75 14.42 17.35
C ALA A 481 9.66 12.90 17.48
N THR A 482 9.72 12.14 16.38
CA THR A 482 9.59 10.67 16.44
C THR A 482 10.88 9.97 16.87
N GLY A 483 10.74 8.92 17.69
CA GLY A 483 11.82 7.98 18.01
C GLY A 483 12.27 7.10 16.82
N TYR A 484 11.68 7.30 15.64
CA TYR A 484 11.93 6.55 14.41
C TYR A 484 12.46 7.40 13.25
N ALA A 485 13.01 8.59 13.54
CA ALA A 485 13.47 9.55 12.53
C ALA A 485 14.37 8.93 11.44
N ASN A 486 15.28 8.03 11.82
CA ASN A 486 16.17 7.33 10.88
C ASN A 486 15.42 6.43 9.89
N LEU A 487 14.35 5.75 10.34
CA LEU A 487 13.54 4.91 9.45
C LEU A 487 12.82 5.75 8.41
N VAL A 488 12.30 6.92 8.82
CA VAL A 488 11.64 7.88 7.92
C VAL A 488 12.64 8.43 6.90
N ALA A 489 13.83 8.82 7.35
CA ALA A 489 14.90 9.30 6.47
C ALA A 489 15.35 8.21 5.48
N ASN A 490 15.45 6.95 5.92
CA ASN A 490 15.78 5.82 5.05
C ASN A 490 14.67 5.49 4.04
N ALA A 491 13.39 5.64 4.43
CA ALA A 491 12.27 5.51 3.50
C ALA A 491 12.31 6.62 2.44
N ALA A 492 12.61 7.85 2.85
CA ALA A 492 12.80 8.97 1.93
C ALA A 492 13.98 8.75 0.98
N ALA A 493 15.10 8.25 1.48
CA ALA A 493 16.25 7.93 0.64
C ALA A 493 15.96 6.80 -0.35
N ALA A 494 15.13 5.83 0.04
CA ALA A 494 14.63 4.83 -0.90
C ALA A 494 13.90 5.54 -2.06
N ALA A 495 12.91 6.37 -1.77
CA ALA A 495 12.16 7.09 -2.80
C ALA A 495 13.05 8.01 -3.67
N ALA A 496 14.01 8.70 -3.05
CA ALA A 496 14.87 9.68 -3.73
C ALA A 496 15.97 9.06 -4.59
N TRP A 497 16.59 7.96 -4.14
CA TRP A 497 17.86 7.48 -4.73
C TRP A 497 17.84 6.02 -5.17
N ALA A 498 16.81 5.24 -4.81
CA ALA A 498 16.74 3.87 -5.29
C ALA A 498 16.41 3.81 -6.79
N ASP A 499 16.64 2.65 -7.39
CA ASP A 499 16.34 2.43 -8.81
C ASP A 499 14.87 2.00 -8.95
N TRP A 500 14.07 2.83 -9.62
CA TRP A 500 12.62 2.68 -9.73
C TRP A 500 12.19 2.47 -11.18
N HIS A 501 11.24 1.57 -11.40
CA HIS A 501 10.65 1.32 -12.71
C HIS A 501 9.13 1.19 -12.60
N ARG A 502 8.42 1.40 -13.71
CA ARG A 502 6.98 1.11 -13.78
C ARG A 502 6.77 -0.31 -14.28
N PRO A 503 5.81 -1.08 -13.72
CA PRO A 503 5.41 -2.37 -14.25
C PRO A 503 5.15 -2.29 -15.77
N GLY A 504 5.79 -3.16 -16.56
CA GLY A 504 5.64 -3.20 -18.02
C GLY A 504 6.59 -2.32 -18.84
N HIS A 505 7.38 -1.44 -18.22
CA HIS A 505 8.47 -0.72 -18.91
C HIS A 505 9.78 -1.45 -18.62
N GLY A 506 10.18 -2.33 -19.55
CA GLY A 506 11.50 -2.98 -19.51
C GLY A 506 12.61 -1.92 -19.48
N SER A 507 13.69 -2.21 -18.75
CA SER A 507 14.89 -1.37 -18.73
C SER A 507 15.30 -1.01 -20.16
N ALA A 508 15.44 0.29 -20.45
CA ALA A 508 15.75 0.88 -21.76
C ALA A 508 17.12 0.45 -22.36
N ALA A 509 17.77 -0.55 -21.80
CA ALA A 509 19.02 -1.12 -22.33
C ALA A 509 18.81 -2.20 -23.42
N ALA A 510 17.56 -2.54 -23.78
CA ALA A 510 17.26 -3.60 -24.75
C ALA A 510 16.63 -3.13 -26.09
N ASP A 511 16.16 -1.88 -26.19
CA ASP A 511 15.41 -1.42 -27.38
C ASP A 511 16.19 -0.38 -28.20
N GLU A 512 17.33 -0.81 -28.77
CA GLU A 512 17.75 -0.30 -30.08
C GLU A 512 17.27 -1.30 -31.14
N ALA A 513 16.02 -1.11 -31.60
CA ALA A 513 15.53 -1.35 -32.96
C ALA A 513 14.05 -1.79 -32.98
N THR A 514 13.13 -0.83 -32.93
CA THR A 514 11.96 -0.88 -33.82
C THR A 514 11.32 0.50 -33.94
N SER A 515 11.17 0.98 -35.18
CA SER A 515 10.44 2.21 -35.52
C SER A 515 8.97 2.15 -35.11
N PRO A 516 8.31 3.30 -34.88
CA PRO A 516 6.93 3.33 -34.43
C PRO A 516 6.00 3.30 -35.65
N GLU A 517 5.05 2.37 -35.71
CA GLU A 517 3.89 2.57 -36.56
C GLU A 517 2.64 1.83 -36.07
N VAL A 518 1.53 2.58 -36.15
CA VAL A 518 0.11 2.20 -36.09
C VAL A 518 -0.53 2.11 -34.68
N GLY A 519 -1.56 2.96 -34.50
CA GLY A 519 -2.26 3.20 -33.26
C GLY A 519 -3.01 2.00 -32.70
N GLU A 520 -2.67 1.66 -31.46
CA GLU A 520 -3.45 0.76 -30.63
C GLU A 520 -4.57 1.51 -29.90
N PRO A 521 -5.72 0.85 -29.64
CA PRO A 521 -6.79 1.41 -28.85
C PRO A 521 -6.26 1.74 -27.45
N THR A 522 -6.75 2.84 -26.87
CA THR A 522 -6.38 3.35 -25.54
C THR A 522 -6.35 2.22 -24.53
N ARG A 523 -5.16 1.68 -24.24
CA ARG A 523 -4.95 0.65 -23.23
C ARG A 523 -5.44 1.22 -21.91
N GLN A 524 -6.52 0.66 -21.36
CA GLN A 524 -6.99 1.03 -20.03
C GLN A 524 -5.80 0.90 -19.08
N GLN A 525 -5.40 2.03 -18.46
CA GLN A 525 -4.30 2.06 -17.50
C GLN A 525 -4.60 1.08 -16.38
N ARG A 526 -3.72 0.09 -16.21
CA ARG A 526 -3.87 -0.88 -15.13
C ARG A 526 -3.44 -0.23 -13.82
N PRO A 527 -3.99 -0.65 -12.66
CA PRO A 527 -3.58 -0.12 -11.36
C PRO A 527 -2.07 -0.22 -11.10
N GLU A 528 -1.39 -1.24 -11.67
CA GLU A 528 0.06 -1.36 -11.57
C GLU A 528 0.85 -0.28 -12.34
N ASP A 529 0.27 0.35 -13.37
CA ASP A 529 0.99 1.30 -14.24
C ASP A 529 1.28 2.65 -13.53
N THR A 530 0.61 2.93 -12.40
CA THR A 530 0.79 4.15 -11.61
C THR A 530 1.78 3.98 -10.46
N VAL A 531 2.28 2.76 -10.23
CA VAL A 531 3.15 2.42 -9.10
C VAL A 531 4.61 2.36 -9.52
N HIS A 532 5.49 3.01 -8.75
CA HIS A 532 6.93 2.89 -8.93
C HIS A 532 7.45 1.70 -8.13
N VAL A 533 7.98 0.69 -8.81
CA VAL A 533 8.46 -0.56 -8.21
C VAL A 533 9.98 -0.54 -8.12
N LEU A 534 10.50 -0.95 -6.97
CA LEU A 534 11.93 -1.04 -6.78
C LEU A 534 12.55 -2.10 -7.72
N ASN A 535 13.57 -1.72 -8.48
CA ASN A 535 14.37 -2.66 -9.24
C ASN A 535 15.33 -3.44 -8.31
N VAL A 536 14.87 -4.62 -7.87
CA VAL A 536 15.64 -5.49 -6.97
C VAL A 536 16.93 -6.00 -7.63
N THR A 537 16.90 -6.30 -8.94
CA THR A 537 18.02 -6.90 -9.67
C THR A 537 19.24 -6.00 -9.74
N ALA A 538 19.06 -4.67 -9.69
CA ALA A 538 20.15 -3.70 -9.64
C ALA A 538 20.84 -3.63 -8.26
N THR A 539 20.20 -4.13 -7.20
CA THR A 539 20.70 -4.07 -5.81
C THR A 539 21.37 -5.35 -5.33
N THR A 540 21.02 -6.49 -5.92
CA THR A 540 21.79 -7.74 -5.84
C THR A 540 22.72 -7.79 -7.02
N SER A 541 23.95 -7.27 -6.88
CA SER A 541 25.02 -7.68 -7.78
C SER A 541 25.04 -9.21 -7.77
N ALA A 542 24.77 -9.82 -8.93
CA ALA A 542 25.11 -11.21 -9.18
C ALA A 542 26.63 -11.30 -9.26
N ASP A 543 27.31 -11.13 -8.12
CA ASP A 543 28.64 -11.70 -8.00
C ASP A 543 28.41 -13.20 -7.85
N ASP A 544 28.94 -13.93 -8.84
CA ASP A 544 29.25 -15.34 -8.75
C ASP A 544 29.70 -15.69 -7.34
N GLN A 545 29.27 -16.87 -6.88
CA GLN A 545 29.68 -17.51 -5.63
C GLN A 545 30.94 -16.88 -5.03
N PRO A 546 30.90 -16.33 -3.81
CA PRO A 546 32.14 -15.97 -3.15
C PRO A 546 32.92 -17.27 -2.94
N THR A 547 33.85 -17.57 -3.84
CA THR A 547 34.93 -18.50 -3.58
C THR A 547 35.62 -17.92 -2.36
N ALA A 548 35.35 -18.54 -1.21
CA ALA A 548 35.87 -18.13 0.07
C ALA A 548 37.38 -18.36 0.09
N THR A 549 38.14 -17.43 -0.47
CA THR A 549 39.59 -17.29 -0.26
C THR A 549 39.81 -16.02 0.54
N GLY A 550 39.32 -16.01 1.78
CA GLY A 550 39.82 -15.09 2.78
C GLY A 550 41.20 -15.58 3.23
N GLU A 551 42.24 -14.76 3.07
CA GLU A 551 43.54 -15.02 3.68
C GLU A 551 43.36 -15.28 5.19
N PRO A 552 44.09 -16.25 5.78
CA PRO A 552 43.94 -16.62 7.17
C PRO A 552 44.57 -15.55 8.08
N THR A 553 43.93 -14.39 8.17
CA THR A 553 44.14 -13.49 9.31
C THR A 553 43.51 -14.21 10.50
N GLY A 554 44.29 -14.66 11.49
CA GLY A 554 43.84 -15.49 12.63
C GLY A 554 42.78 -14.87 13.57
N ARG A 555 41.96 -13.92 13.10
CA ARG A 555 40.80 -13.34 13.78
C ARG A 555 39.53 -14.09 13.36
N THR A 556 38.99 -14.87 14.28
CA THR A 556 37.72 -15.59 14.14
C THR A 556 36.54 -14.69 14.47
N THR A 557 36.11 -13.84 13.55
CA THR A 557 34.84 -13.12 13.70
C THR A 557 33.68 -14.08 13.44
N ALA A 558 32.73 -14.16 14.38
CA ALA A 558 31.51 -14.94 14.19
C ALA A 558 30.74 -14.48 12.93
N PRO A 559 29.96 -15.36 12.29
CA PRO A 559 29.05 -14.95 11.22
C PRO A 559 28.16 -13.81 11.71
N HIS A 560 28.22 -12.68 11.02
CA HIS A 560 27.46 -11.49 11.38
C HIS A 560 26.96 -10.80 10.11
N ARG A 561 25.87 -10.07 10.27
CA ARG A 561 25.26 -9.32 9.16
C ARG A 561 25.86 -7.92 9.12
N ARG A 562 26.40 -7.53 7.97
CA ARG A 562 26.69 -6.13 7.69
C ARG A 562 25.40 -5.46 7.21
N ARG A 563 25.04 -4.32 7.82
CA ARG A 563 23.88 -3.53 7.41
C ARG A 563 24.08 -2.98 6.00
N GLY A 564 22.96 -2.71 5.32
CA GLY A 564 23.00 -1.93 4.08
C GLY A 564 23.32 -0.47 4.38
N HIS A 565 23.89 0.24 3.43
CA HIS A 565 24.18 1.67 3.55
C HIS A 565 24.14 2.35 2.19
N TRP A 566 24.02 3.67 2.20
CA TRP A 566 24.07 4.50 1.01
C TRP A 566 25.49 5.01 0.77
N ARG A 567 25.99 4.89 -0.46
CA ARG A 567 27.35 5.29 -0.83
C ARG A 567 27.33 6.25 -2.02
N ARG A 568 28.14 7.31 -1.97
CA ARG A 568 28.43 8.16 -3.14
C ARG A 568 29.32 7.39 -4.11
N GLN A 569 28.89 7.26 -5.37
CA GLN A 569 29.63 6.63 -6.45
C GLN A 569 29.78 7.60 -7.61
N HIS A 570 31.01 7.77 -8.10
CA HIS A 570 31.26 8.53 -9.31
C HIS A 570 30.77 7.76 -10.54
N PHE A 571 30.13 8.45 -11.48
CA PHE A 571 29.58 7.90 -12.72
C PHE A 571 29.62 8.93 -13.87
N GLY A 572 29.15 8.54 -15.05
CA GLY A 572 29.11 9.38 -16.24
C GLY A 572 30.48 9.54 -16.95
N PRO A 573 30.52 10.29 -18.06
CA PRO A 573 31.75 10.52 -18.82
C PRO A 573 32.85 11.11 -17.92
N GLY A 574 34.01 10.45 -17.90
CA GLY A 574 35.15 10.88 -17.07
C GLY A 574 34.92 10.81 -15.56
N ARG A 575 33.88 10.10 -15.06
CA ARG A 575 33.54 10.02 -13.63
C ARG A 575 33.24 11.40 -12.98
N ALA A 576 32.83 12.36 -13.80
CA ALA A 576 32.59 13.74 -13.37
C ALA A 576 31.31 13.92 -12.55
N GLN A 577 30.37 12.96 -12.64
CA GLN A 577 29.10 13.01 -11.92
C GLN A 577 29.16 12.10 -10.69
N ILE A 578 28.40 12.41 -9.64
CA ILE A 578 28.31 11.61 -8.43
C ILE A 578 26.84 11.24 -8.22
N ARG A 579 26.55 9.96 -7.98
CA ARG A 579 25.22 9.46 -7.60
C ARG A 579 25.28 8.73 -6.27
N ARG A 580 24.18 8.73 -5.52
CA ARG A 580 23.99 7.85 -4.37
C ARG A 580 23.55 6.48 -4.88
N VAL A 581 24.22 5.42 -4.42
CA VAL A 581 23.86 4.04 -4.70
C VAL A 581 23.73 3.30 -3.39
N ARG A 582 22.72 2.44 -3.30
CA ARG A 582 22.53 1.56 -2.16
C ARG A 582 23.45 0.36 -2.25
N ILE A 583 24.16 0.09 -1.17
CA ILE A 583 24.85 -1.19 -0.96
C ILE A 583 23.94 -2.07 -0.10
N ALA A 584 23.54 -3.22 -0.65
CA ALA A 584 22.69 -4.17 0.06
C ALA A 584 23.38 -4.75 1.31
N PRO A 585 22.63 -5.17 2.35
CA PRO A 585 23.20 -5.88 3.47
C PRO A 585 23.80 -7.22 3.03
N VAL A 586 24.92 -7.62 3.64
CA VAL A 586 25.64 -8.87 3.30
C VAL A 586 25.87 -9.68 4.57
N MET A 587 25.73 -11.01 4.47
CA MET A 587 26.16 -11.93 5.52
C MET A 587 27.67 -12.17 5.41
N VAL A 588 28.41 -11.72 6.42
CA VAL A 588 29.85 -11.93 6.51
C VAL A 588 30.09 -13.28 7.20
N ASN A 589 30.96 -14.11 6.64
CA ASN A 589 31.30 -15.46 7.12
C ASN A 589 30.12 -16.47 7.08
N ALA A 590 29.27 -16.41 6.04
CA ALA A 590 28.04 -17.21 5.86
C ALA A 590 28.25 -18.74 5.71
N GLY A 591 29.48 -19.22 5.52
CA GLY A 591 29.79 -20.65 5.30
C GLY A 591 29.66 -21.57 6.53
N ARG A 592 29.01 -21.14 7.61
CA ARG A 592 28.78 -21.96 8.81
C ARG A 592 27.29 -22.30 8.95
N LEU A 593 26.99 -23.61 8.91
CA LEU A 593 25.63 -24.19 9.06
C LEU A 593 24.89 -23.60 10.27
N GLY A 594 23.70 -23.00 10.02
CA GLY A 594 22.75 -22.58 11.06
C GLY A 594 22.17 -21.15 10.99
N ALA A 595 22.43 -20.37 9.94
CA ALA A 595 22.15 -18.92 9.92
C ALA A 595 20.75 -18.48 9.42
N ASP A 596 19.98 -19.33 8.75
CA ASP A 596 18.66 -18.94 8.22
C ASP A 596 17.54 -19.25 9.21
N ARG A 597 17.26 -18.31 10.11
CA ARG A 597 15.98 -18.27 10.83
C ARG A 597 15.01 -17.33 10.09
N PRO A 598 13.75 -17.73 9.85
CA PRO A 598 12.72 -16.82 9.36
C PRO A 598 12.54 -15.69 10.38
N GLN A 599 12.76 -14.45 9.94
CA GLN A 599 12.77 -13.28 10.83
C GLN A 599 11.35 -12.69 10.90
N ILE A 600 10.80 -12.62 12.12
CA ILE A 600 9.58 -11.83 12.39
C ILE A 600 10.05 -10.39 12.62
N TYR A 601 9.76 -9.51 11.67
CA TYR A 601 10.28 -8.14 11.69
C TYR A 601 9.47 -7.23 12.63
N ARG A 602 10.15 -6.65 13.63
CA ARG A 602 9.61 -5.67 14.58
C ARG A 602 10.37 -4.36 14.41
N LEU A 603 9.68 -3.22 14.57
CA LEU A 603 10.37 -1.93 14.68
C LEU A 603 11.38 -2.01 15.83
N PRO A 604 12.59 -1.42 15.67
CA PRO A 604 13.55 -1.34 16.77
C PRO A 604 12.94 -0.56 17.96
N ALA A 605 13.53 -0.67 19.14
CA ALA A 605 13.15 0.20 20.25
C ALA A 605 13.34 1.67 19.81
N PRO A 606 12.43 2.59 20.16
CA PRO A 606 12.59 3.99 19.82
C PRO A 606 13.90 4.52 20.39
N THR A 607 14.63 5.31 19.60
CA THR A 607 15.83 5.99 20.10
C THR A 607 15.40 7.09 21.06
N THR A 608 15.82 6.99 22.32
CA THR A 608 15.60 7.97 23.38
C THR A 608 16.35 9.26 23.16
#